data_AF-A0A380NNQ9-F1
#
_entry.id   AF-A0A380NNQ9-F1
#
_cell.length_a   1.000
_cell.length_b   1.000
_cell.length_c   1.000
_cell.angle_alpha   90.00
_cell.angle_beta   90.00
_cell.angle_gamma   90.00
#
_symmetry.space_group_name_H-M   'P 1'
#
loop_
_entity.id
_entity.type
_entity.pdbx_description
1 polymer ?
#
loop_
_entity_poly.entity_id
_entity_poly.type
_entity_poly.pdbx_seq_one_letter_code
_entity_poly.pdbx_strand_id
1 'polypeptide(L)'
;MNFKQNLASVLAGAYKLEYRWLHIKQGEIFIYKDVNDQAETPLALHFDPSFNQDVIALCKDTVGSISEPILINTILDAHCATEAHEIYYDETLYAQKAVAIRHKPNELTAICETGERYLLTLNGVVKTNPGDWVIRGVNGEEYPCDPEIFKMLYDVMEDTHK
;
A
#
# COMPACT_ATOMS: atom_id res chain seq x y z
N MET A 1 8.14 6.01 -8.30
CA MET A 1 8.78 5.97 -6.95
C MET A 1 10.08 5.20 -7.00
N ASN A 2 11.03 5.48 -6.11
CA ASN A 2 12.23 4.65 -5.93
C ASN A 2 11.91 3.38 -5.10
N PHE A 3 12.90 2.49 -4.92
CA PHE A 3 12.70 1.23 -4.18
C PHE A 3 12.12 1.44 -2.77
N LYS A 4 12.72 2.33 -1.96
CA LYS A 4 12.29 2.59 -0.59
C LYS A 4 10.89 3.19 -0.52
N GLN A 5 10.58 4.14 -1.40
CA GLN A 5 9.26 4.75 -1.49
C GLN A 5 8.17 3.71 -1.83
N ASN A 6 8.46 2.80 -2.77
CA ASN A 6 7.55 1.72 -3.13
C ASN A 6 7.35 0.71 -1.99
N LEU A 7 8.44 0.32 -1.32
CA LEU A 7 8.37 -0.59 -0.18
C LEU A 7 7.60 0.04 0.98
N ALA A 8 7.87 1.32 1.26
CA ALA A 8 7.15 2.10 2.26
C ALA A 8 5.66 2.19 1.92
N SER A 9 5.30 2.49 0.67
CA SER A 9 3.89 2.54 0.21
C SER A 9 3.13 1.25 0.54
N VAL A 10 3.73 0.09 0.28
CA VAL A 10 3.09 -1.21 0.53
C VAL A 10 3.07 -1.56 2.03
N LEU A 11 4.19 -1.43 2.74
CA LEU A 11 4.28 -1.81 4.16
C LEU A 11 3.53 -0.84 5.08
N ALA A 12 3.48 0.45 4.74
CA ALA A 12 2.64 1.42 5.44
C ALA A 12 1.15 1.13 5.21
N GLY A 13 0.77 0.79 3.97
CA GLY A 13 -0.58 0.32 3.65
C GLY A 13 -0.95 -0.94 4.45
N ALA A 14 -0.01 -1.89 4.57
CA ALA A 14 -0.19 -3.10 5.36
C ALA A 14 -0.51 -2.74 6.82
N TYR A 15 0.25 -1.81 7.37
CA TYR A 15 0.05 -1.36 8.73
C TYR A 15 -1.30 -0.65 8.94
N LYS A 16 -1.75 0.15 7.97
CA LYS A 16 -3.09 0.79 8.00
C LYS A 16 -4.21 -0.24 8.03
N LEU A 17 -4.02 -1.36 7.34
CA LEU A 17 -4.95 -2.49 7.29
C LEU A 17 -4.72 -3.53 8.39
N GLU A 18 -4.00 -3.15 9.45
CA GLU A 18 -3.73 -3.96 10.64
C GLU A 18 -2.78 -5.15 10.45
N TYR A 19 -2.17 -5.31 9.27
CA TYR A 19 -1.09 -6.28 9.11
C TYR A 19 0.13 -5.81 9.91
N ARG A 20 0.74 -6.72 10.67
CA ARG A 20 1.88 -6.41 11.55
C ARG A 20 3.10 -7.25 11.24
N TRP A 21 2.91 -8.36 10.55
CA TRP A 21 3.96 -9.35 10.32
C TRP A 21 4.17 -9.57 8.84
N LEU A 22 5.42 -9.80 8.47
CA LEU A 22 5.87 -10.23 7.16
C LEU A 22 6.57 -11.58 7.32
N HIS A 23 6.26 -12.55 6.47
CA HIS A 23 6.93 -13.85 6.48
C HIS A 23 7.28 -14.26 5.06
N ILE A 24 8.52 -14.73 4.87
CA ILE A 24 9.02 -15.17 3.57
C ILE A 24 8.99 -16.70 3.54
N LYS A 25 8.22 -17.28 2.61
CA LYS A 25 8.10 -18.73 2.44
C LYS A 25 8.35 -19.08 0.98
N GLN A 26 9.30 -19.98 0.74
CA GLN A 26 9.62 -20.48 -0.62
C GLN A 26 9.93 -19.37 -1.65
N GLY A 27 10.45 -18.23 -1.19
CA GLY A 27 10.76 -17.08 -2.07
C GLY A 27 9.58 -16.14 -2.33
N GLU A 28 8.43 -16.39 -1.69
CA GLU A 28 7.26 -15.52 -1.73
C GLU A 28 7.11 -14.76 -0.40
N ILE A 29 6.53 -13.56 -0.46
CA ILE A 29 6.37 -12.67 0.68
C ILE A 29 4.89 -12.67 1.07
N PHE A 30 4.62 -12.93 2.34
CA PHE A 30 3.28 -12.91 2.91
C PHE A 30 3.21 -11.92 4.05
N ILE A 31 2.04 -11.30 4.26
CA ILE A 31 1.76 -10.50 5.45
C ILE A 31 0.59 -11.07 6.25
N TYR A 32 0.67 -10.91 7.57
CA TYR A 32 -0.28 -11.41 8.56
C TYR A 32 -0.67 -10.31 9.56
N LYS A 33 -1.92 -10.34 10.01
CA LYS A 33 -2.38 -9.59 11.19
C LYS A 33 -1.88 -10.25 12.46
N ASP A 34 -2.07 -11.55 12.60
CA ASP A 34 -1.54 -12.38 13.69
C ASP A 34 -0.97 -13.71 13.17
N VAL A 35 0.35 -13.87 13.27
CA VAL A 35 1.06 -15.09 12.84
C VAL A 35 0.69 -16.32 13.67
N ASN A 36 0.03 -16.17 14.83
CA ASN A 36 -0.40 -17.27 15.67
C ASN A 36 -1.83 -17.74 15.36
N ASP A 37 -2.60 -16.97 14.58
CA ASP A 37 -3.93 -17.39 14.16
C ASP A 37 -3.85 -18.37 13.00
N GLN A 38 -4.09 -19.65 13.29
CA GLN A 38 -4.05 -20.72 12.29
C GLN A 38 -5.21 -20.66 11.28
N ALA A 39 -6.28 -19.92 11.59
CA ALA A 39 -7.40 -19.72 10.69
C ALA A 39 -7.21 -18.50 9.77
N GLU A 40 -6.23 -17.63 10.06
CA GLU A 40 -5.95 -16.47 9.23
C GLU A 40 -5.44 -16.90 7.85
N THR A 41 -6.03 -16.32 6.80
CA THR A 41 -5.47 -16.42 5.45
C THR A 41 -4.53 -15.24 5.21
N PRO A 42 -3.22 -15.46 5.04
CA PRO A 42 -2.28 -14.38 4.78
C PRO A 42 -2.52 -13.72 3.43
N LEU A 43 -2.10 -12.47 3.32
CA LEU A 43 -2.05 -11.78 2.04
C LEU A 43 -0.68 -11.96 1.39
N ALA A 44 -0.65 -12.52 0.18
CA ALA A 44 0.57 -12.62 -0.61
C ALA A 44 0.89 -11.29 -1.28
N LEU A 45 2.16 -10.86 -1.20
CA LEU A 45 2.67 -9.66 -1.84
C LEU A 45 3.41 -10.03 -3.13
N HIS A 46 2.68 -10.01 -4.25
CA HIS A 46 3.25 -10.32 -5.56
C HIS A 46 3.82 -9.05 -6.21
N PHE A 47 5.14 -8.88 -6.10
CA PHE A 47 5.88 -7.85 -6.83
C PHE A 47 6.42 -8.39 -8.16
N ASP A 48 6.98 -7.52 -8.99
CA ASP A 48 7.85 -7.98 -10.07
C ASP A 48 9.04 -8.79 -9.51
N PRO A 49 9.60 -9.76 -10.28
CA PRO A 49 10.62 -10.66 -9.77
C PRO A 49 11.87 -9.97 -9.21
N SER A 50 12.30 -8.85 -9.80
CA SER A 50 13.48 -8.12 -9.34
C SER A 50 13.22 -7.43 -8.01
N PHE A 51 12.09 -6.72 -7.89
CA PHE A 51 11.70 -6.07 -6.65
C PHE A 51 11.47 -7.10 -5.53
N ASN A 52 10.86 -8.25 -5.83
CA ASN A 52 10.66 -9.33 -4.86
C ASN A 52 11.99 -9.85 -4.30
N GLN A 53 13.00 -10.05 -5.17
CA GLN A 53 14.34 -10.47 -4.75
C GLN A 53 15.01 -9.40 -3.87
N ASP A 54 14.89 -8.12 -4.25
CA ASP A 54 15.46 -7.01 -3.48
C ASP A 54 14.82 -6.89 -2.09
N VAL A 55 13.50 -7.08 -1.97
CA VAL A 55 12.82 -7.08 -0.66
C VAL A 55 13.27 -8.25 0.22
N ILE A 56 13.41 -9.45 -0.35
CA ILE A 56 13.89 -10.63 0.39
C ILE A 56 15.33 -10.43 0.86
N ALA A 57 16.20 -9.90 -0.01
CA ALA A 57 17.57 -9.57 0.34
C ALA A 57 17.63 -8.53 1.47
N LEU A 58 16.86 -7.45 1.35
CA LEU A 58 16.75 -6.40 2.37
C LEU A 58 16.30 -6.99 3.73
N CYS A 59 15.27 -7.83 3.73
CA CYS A 59 14.79 -8.47 4.96
C CYS A 59 15.89 -9.33 5.59
N LYS A 60 16.57 -10.15 4.79
CA LYS A 60 17.66 -11.01 5.26
C LYS A 60 18.83 -10.21 5.83
N ASP A 61 19.22 -9.13 5.17
CA ASP A 61 20.30 -8.25 5.63
C ASP A 61 19.92 -7.53 6.94
N THR A 62 18.63 -7.27 7.15
CA THR A 62 18.13 -6.58 8.35
C THR A 62 18.07 -7.49 9.58
N VAL A 63 17.54 -8.71 9.43
CA VAL A 63 17.27 -9.62 10.57
C VAL A 63 18.22 -10.82 10.63
N GLY A 64 19.12 -10.98 9.67
CA GLY A 64 20.09 -12.07 9.58
C GLY A 64 19.49 -13.40 9.10
N SER A 65 18.25 -13.72 9.48
CA SER A 65 17.50 -14.90 9.03
C SER A 65 16.05 -14.55 8.71
N ILE A 66 15.54 -15.07 7.60
CA ILE A 66 14.15 -14.89 7.13
C ILE A 66 13.29 -16.13 7.34
N SER A 67 13.74 -17.09 8.16
CA SER A 67 12.97 -18.30 8.47
C SER A 67 11.75 -18.02 9.35
N GLU A 68 11.87 -17.03 10.25
CA GLU A 68 10.83 -16.62 11.17
C GLU A 68 10.05 -15.41 10.65
N PRO A 69 8.80 -15.21 11.09
CA PRO A 69 8.08 -13.97 10.84
C PRO A 69 8.80 -12.75 11.38
N ILE A 70 8.74 -11.66 10.62
CA ILE A 70 9.41 -10.39 10.87
C ILE A 70 8.32 -9.36 11.14
N LEU A 71 8.49 -8.53 12.17
CA LEU A 71 7.59 -7.39 12.36
C LEU A 71 7.80 -6.37 11.23
N ILE A 72 6.72 -5.90 10.62
CA ILE A 72 6.77 -4.92 9.53
C ILE A 72 7.47 -3.63 9.96
N ASN A 73 7.25 -3.17 11.19
CA ASN A 73 7.88 -1.97 11.71
C ASN A 73 9.42 -2.09 11.78
N THR A 74 9.97 -3.28 12.03
CA THR A 74 11.43 -3.50 11.98
C THR A 74 12.01 -3.12 10.62
N ILE A 75 11.32 -3.44 9.53
CA ILE A 75 11.76 -3.10 8.18
C ILE A 75 11.53 -1.61 7.88
N LEU A 76 10.37 -1.08 8.26
CA LEU A 76 10.04 0.33 8.07
C LEU A 76 11.03 1.24 8.81
N ASP A 77 11.29 1.00 10.08
CA ASP A 77 12.15 1.82 10.92
C ASP A 77 13.61 1.76 10.45
N ALA A 78 14.08 0.59 9.99
CA ALA A 78 15.45 0.41 9.53
C ALA A 78 15.74 1.08 8.19
N HIS A 79 14.79 1.06 7.25
CA HIS A 79 15.07 1.39 5.84
C HIS A 79 14.22 2.50 5.25
N CYS A 80 13.03 2.70 5.80
CA CYS A 80 11.97 3.51 5.21
C CYS A 80 11.36 4.51 6.21
N ALA A 81 12.05 4.88 7.30
CA ALA A 81 11.44 5.70 8.35
C ALA A 81 10.95 7.07 7.82
N THR A 82 11.72 7.71 6.94
CA THR A 82 11.33 8.99 6.32
C THR A 82 10.17 8.80 5.34
N GLU A 83 10.28 7.84 4.42
CA GLU A 83 9.27 7.55 3.41
C GLU A 83 7.96 7.08 4.05
N ALA A 84 8.04 6.26 5.09
CA ALA A 84 6.91 5.82 5.87
C ALA A 84 6.29 6.99 6.62
N HIS A 85 7.07 7.91 7.20
CA HIS A 85 6.49 9.09 7.85
C HIS A 85 5.68 9.96 6.87
N GLU A 86 6.25 10.22 5.69
CA GLU A 86 5.60 10.98 4.61
C GLU A 86 4.33 10.29 4.09
N ILE A 87 4.30 8.95 4.05
CA ILE A 87 3.17 8.17 3.52
C ILE A 87 2.13 7.83 4.59
N TYR A 88 2.56 7.56 5.83
CA TYR A 88 1.75 6.98 6.91
C TYR A 88 1.13 8.04 7.83
N TYR A 89 1.78 9.19 8.01
CA TYR A 89 1.30 10.23 8.94
C TYR A 89 0.87 11.53 8.28
N ASP A 90 1.21 11.74 7.00
CA ASP A 90 0.85 12.97 6.33
C ASP A 90 -0.56 12.89 5.71
N GLU A 91 -1.57 12.69 6.56
CA GLU A 91 -2.97 12.93 6.19
C GLU A 91 -3.17 14.35 5.65
N THR A 92 -2.27 15.28 5.97
CA THR A 92 -2.27 16.63 5.40
C THR A 92 -1.83 16.61 3.93
N LEU A 93 -0.80 15.84 3.55
CA LEU A 93 -0.39 15.63 2.16
C LEU A 93 -1.42 14.82 1.37
N TYR A 94 -2.05 13.82 2.01
CA TYR A 94 -3.18 13.13 1.41
C TYR A 94 -4.31 14.10 1.12
N ALA A 95 -4.76 14.88 2.12
CA ALA A 95 -5.83 15.86 1.98
C ALA A 95 -5.52 16.96 0.95
N GLN A 96 -4.25 17.32 0.75
CA GLN A 96 -3.84 18.27 -0.29
C GLN A 96 -3.96 17.71 -1.71
N LYS A 97 -3.84 16.39 -1.89
CA LYS A 97 -3.86 15.73 -3.20
C LYS A 97 -5.22 15.09 -3.53
N ALA A 98 -5.94 14.68 -2.50
CA ALA A 98 -7.18 13.94 -2.63
C ALA A 98 -8.32 14.85 -3.05
N VAL A 99 -9.16 14.36 -3.96
CA VAL A 99 -10.42 15.00 -4.33
C VAL A 99 -11.58 14.16 -3.82
N ALA A 100 -12.67 14.82 -3.44
CA ALA A 100 -13.92 14.14 -3.12
C ALA A 100 -14.56 13.60 -4.40
N ILE A 101 -15.05 12.36 -4.33
CA ILE A 101 -15.66 11.65 -5.46
C ILE A 101 -16.95 10.99 -5.03
N ARG A 102 -17.89 10.83 -5.96
CA ARG A 102 -19.17 10.18 -5.70
C ARG A 102 -19.43 9.06 -6.71
N HIS A 103 -19.72 7.88 -6.19
CA HIS A 103 -20.34 6.77 -6.91
C HIS A 103 -21.60 6.39 -6.17
N LYS A 104 -22.75 6.91 -6.63
CA LYS A 104 -23.99 6.93 -5.86
C LYS A 104 -24.35 5.56 -5.24
N PRO A 105 -24.71 5.50 -3.94
CA PRO A 105 -24.86 6.60 -2.99
C PRO A 105 -23.56 6.97 -2.24
N ASN A 106 -22.44 6.32 -2.56
CA ASN A 106 -21.21 6.40 -1.78
C ASN A 106 -20.39 7.64 -2.15
N GLU A 107 -19.83 8.30 -1.14
CA GLU A 107 -18.87 9.39 -1.27
C GLU A 107 -17.53 8.93 -0.67
N LEU A 108 -16.46 9.10 -1.44
CA LEU A 108 -15.12 8.65 -1.11
C LEU A 108 -14.12 9.75 -1.49
N THR A 109 -12.84 9.47 -1.32
CA THR A 109 -11.76 10.32 -1.82
C THR A 109 -10.87 9.54 -2.77
N ALA A 110 -10.28 10.23 -3.74
CA ALA A 110 -9.30 9.63 -4.63
C ALA A 110 -8.15 10.58 -4.96
N ILE A 111 -7.00 10.00 -5.28
CA ILE A 111 -5.82 10.70 -5.78
C ILE A 111 -5.56 10.25 -7.21
N CYS A 112 -5.26 11.19 -8.11
CA CYS A 112 -4.75 10.85 -9.44
C CYS A 112 -3.22 10.69 -9.37
N GLU A 113 -2.72 9.52 -9.74
CA GLU A 113 -1.29 9.23 -9.72
C GLU A 113 -0.55 9.97 -10.84
N THR A 114 0.58 10.58 -10.48
CA THR A 114 1.44 11.28 -11.46
C THR A 114 2.60 10.42 -11.94
N GLY A 115 2.75 9.23 -11.37
CA GLY A 115 3.86 8.32 -11.60
C GLY A 115 3.48 6.88 -11.28
N GLU A 116 4.41 5.96 -11.49
CA GLU A 116 4.22 4.58 -11.06
C GLU A 116 4.52 4.40 -9.57
N ARG A 117 3.66 3.67 -8.87
CA ARG A 117 3.93 3.15 -7.52
C ARG A 117 3.35 1.76 -7.29
N TYR A 118 3.96 1.02 -6.37
CA TYR A 118 3.34 -0.14 -5.76
C TYR A 118 2.34 0.27 -4.68
N LEU A 119 1.16 -0.33 -4.74
CA LEU A 119 0.02 -0.07 -3.89
C LEU A 119 -0.40 -1.38 -3.21
N LEU A 120 -0.63 -1.36 -1.89
CA LEU A 120 -1.29 -2.47 -1.23
C LEU A 120 -2.81 -2.35 -1.35
N THR A 121 -3.44 -3.39 -1.87
CA THR A 121 -4.89 -3.57 -1.90
C THR A 121 -5.28 -4.76 -1.01
N LEU A 122 -6.58 -4.99 -0.78
CA LEU A 122 -7.06 -6.20 -0.09
C LEU A 122 -6.78 -7.50 -0.85
N ASN A 123 -6.42 -7.42 -2.13
CA ASN A 123 -6.11 -8.57 -2.99
C ASN A 123 -4.61 -8.71 -3.26
N GLY A 124 -3.77 -7.96 -2.55
CA GLY A 124 -2.33 -7.96 -2.70
C GLY A 124 -1.82 -6.69 -3.37
N VAL A 125 -0.61 -6.77 -3.90
CA VAL A 125 0.09 -5.62 -4.46
C VAL A 125 -0.34 -5.38 -5.90
N VAL A 126 -0.63 -4.12 -6.23
CA VAL A 126 -0.86 -3.66 -7.60
C VAL A 126 0.12 -2.54 -7.91
N LYS A 127 0.64 -2.49 -9.14
CA LYS A 127 1.43 -1.37 -9.65
C LYS A 127 0.51 -0.40 -10.39
N THR A 128 0.45 0.85 -9.95
CA THR A 128 -0.26 1.92 -10.65
C THR A 128 0.61 2.52 -11.76
N ASN A 129 -0.04 3.12 -12.74
CA ASN A 129 0.55 3.91 -13.81
C ASN A 129 0.21 5.40 -13.64
N PRO A 130 0.97 6.31 -14.28
CA PRO A 130 0.56 7.71 -14.37
C PRO A 130 -0.84 7.84 -14.97
N GLY A 131 -1.72 8.59 -14.30
CA GLY A 131 -3.12 8.78 -14.67
C GLY A 131 -4.10 7.82 -13.99
N ASP A 132 -3.63 6.72 -13.38
CA ASP A 132 -4.50 5.86 -12.58
C ASP A 132 -5.01 6.61 -11.36
N TRP A 133 -6.27 6.39 -11.01
CA TRP A 133 -6.88 6.90 -9.80
C TRP A 133 -6.71 5.91 -8.67
N VAL A 134 -6.32 6.37 -7.49
CA VAL A 134 -6.31 5.58 -6.26
C VAL A 134 -7.45 6.04 -5.38
N ILE A 135 -8.48 5.20 -5.30
CA ILE A 135 -9.68 5.43 -4.48
C ILE A 135 -9.42 4.88 -3.09
N ARG A 136 -9.67 5.69 -2.06
CA ARG A 136 -9.55 5.28 -0.67
C ARG A 136 -10.92 4.88 -0.11
N GLY A 137 -11.00 3.65 0.37
CA GLY A 137 -12.16 3.10 1.07
C GLY A 137 -12.26 3.53 2.54
N VAL A 138 -13.31 3.07 3.21
CA VAL A 138 -13.70 3.58 4.54
C VAL A 138 -12.77 3.13 5.67
N ASN A 139 -12.09 1.99 5.52
CA ASN A 139 -11.12 1.50 6.49
C ASN A 139 -9.69 1.89 6.09
N GLY A 140 -9.54 2.79 5.11
CA GLY A 140 -8.25 3.27 4.63
C GLY A 140 -7.60 2.39 3.56
N GLU A 141 -8.28 1.32 3.13
CA GLU A 141 -7.86 0.51 1.99
C GLU A 141 -7.82 1.33 0.71
N GLU A 142 -6.88 1.01 -0.18
CA GLU A 142 -6.70 1.73 -1.43
C GLU A 142 -6.95 0.80 -2.62
N TYR A 143 -7.63 1.34 -3.65
CA TYR A 143 -7.97 0.61 -4.86
C TYR A 143 -7.52 1.41 -6.09
N PRO A 144 -6.75 0.80 -7.01
CA PRO A 144 -6.44 1.43 -8.27
C PRO A 144 -7.66 1.38 -9.20
N CYS A 145 -7.84 2.42 -9.98
CA CYS A 145 -8.92 2.57 -10.94
C CYS A 145 -8.35 3.20 -12.21
N ASP A 146 -8.52 2.50 -13.33
CA ASP A 146 -8.15 3.00 -14.64
C ASP A 146 -8.86 4.35 -14.91
N PRO A 147 -8.18 5.34 -15.52
CA PRO A 147 -8.73 6.68 -15.73
C PRO A 147 -10.03 6.71 -16.54
N GLU A 148 -10.18 5.84 -17.54
CA GLU A 148 -11.39 5.79 -18.36
C GLU A 148 -12.54 5.16 -17.57
N ILE A 149 -12.27 4.11 -16.79
CA ILE A 149 -13.25 3.52 -15.87
C ILE A 149 -13.67 4.53 -14.81
N PHE A 150 -12.72 5.26 -14.24
CA PHE A 150 -12.98 6.27 -13.22
C PHE A 150 -13.96 7.33 -13.74
N LYS A 151 -13.69 7.87 -14.93
CA LYS A 151 -14.56 8.87 -15.59
C LYS A 151 -15.97 8.35 -15.88
N MET A 152 -16.13 7.05 -16.13
CA MET A 152 -17.44 6.44 -16.37
C MET A 152 -18.26 6.22 -15.10
N LEU A 153 -17.61 6.02 -13.96
CA LEU A 153 -18.25 5.55 -12.73
C LEU A 153 -18.32 6.59 -11.61
N TYR A 154 -17.46 7.61 -11.62
CA TYR A 154 -17.31 8.55 -10.53
C TYR A 154 -17.53 9.99 -10.98
N ASP A 155 -18.32 10.73 -10.19
CA ASP A 155 -18.43 12.17 -10.28
C ASP A 155 -17.37 12.81 -9.36
N VAL A 156 -16.48 13.65 -9.88
CA VAL A 156 -15.60 14.48 -9.04
C VAL A 156 -16.43 15.62 -8.45
N MET A 157 -16.38 15.75 -7.13
CA MET A 157 -17.14 16.75 -6.40
C MET A 157 -16.31 18.04 -6.37
N GLU A 158 -16.84 19.14 -6.92
CA GLU A 158 -16.20 20.44 -6.76
C GLU A 158 -16.14 20.80 -5.27
N ASP A 159 -14.98 21.29 -4.82
CA ASP A 159 -14.79 21.79 -3.45
C ASP A 159 -15.90 22.79 -3.13
N THR A 160 -16.77 22.45 -2.18
CA THR A 160 -17.81 23.36 -1.69
C THR A 160 -17.27 24.37 -0.67
N HIS A 161 -15.95 24.41 -0.49
CA HIS A 161 -15.26 25.40 0.34
C HIS A 161 -15.04 26.70 -0.44
N LYS A 162 -16.07 27.54 -0.45
CA LYS A 162 -15.91 29.01 -0.45
C LYS A 162 -15.59 29.51 0.95
#